data_AF-A0A7C3FH17-F1
#
_entry.id   AF-A0A7C3FH17-F1
#
_cell.length_a   1.000
_cell.length_b   1.000
_cell.length_c   1.000
_cell.angle_alpha   90.00
_cell.angle_beta   90.00
_cell.angle_gamma   90.00
#
_symmetry.space_group_name_H-M   'P 1'
#
loop_
_entity.id
_entity.type
_entity.pdbx_description
1 polymer ?
#
loop_
_entity_poly.entity_id
_entity_poly.type
_entity_poly.pdbx_seq_one_letter_code
_entity_poly.pdbx_strand_id
1 'polypeptide(L)'
;MSYLHFMGWNEILARVFDGFAVEKNASPDWLVNPATKRKLKLDYLYPEIGVAVRFVGMKAKGQRRKSDWEELEERSRDETRRELCRQHGIDLILLDPNDPFPDKQLRRVQMTIGGAARRIAKTGRFKGKADLMRKLDRANRSIEAIRKRVKKTEDLALYAESWRDREAQAIADLKRPAPQPKRKINPNRLKVGQRVKHSHFGVGVVTAIEPGKEDTYVTIDFVTKGERKFALSLLAGKLLVARKMGDG
;
A
#
# COMPACT_ATOMS: atom_id res chain seq x y z
N MET A 1 2.64 -16.39 -19.53
CA MET A 1 3.79 -15.46 -19.49
C MET A 1 3.38 -13.99 -19.38
N SER A 2 2.34 -13.51 -20.08
CA SER A 2 1.93 -12.09 -20.01
C SER A 2 1.64 -11.56 -18.60
N TYR A 3 1.06 -12.37 -17.70
CA TYR A 3 0.80 -11.96 -16.32
C TYR A 3 2.08 -11.78 -15.49
N LEU A 4 3.11 -12.59 -15.75
CA LEU A 4 4.41 -12.47 -15.07
C LEU A 4 5.10 -11.15 -15.45
N HIS A 5 5.18 -10.84 -16.75
CA HIS A 5 5.79 -9.59 -17.19
C HIS A 5 5.01 -8.37 -16.67
N PHE A 6 3.68 -8.45 -16.64
CA PHE A 6 2.84 -7.41 -16.06
C PHE A 6 3.16 -7.17 -14.57
N MET A 7 3.29 -8.22 -13.77
CA MET A 7 3.73 -8.13 -12.37
C MET A 7 5.12 -7.48 -12.26
N GLY A 8 6.07 -7.90 -13.11
CA GLY A 8 7.41 -7.32 -13.15
C GLY A 8 7.39 -5.81 -13.44
N TRP A 9 6.57 -5.37 -14.39
CA TRP A 9 6.39 -3.95 -14.68
C TRP A 9 5.73 -3.19 -13.53
N ASN A 10 4.73 -3.76 -12.86
CA ASN A 10 4.12 -3.12 -11.70
C ASN A 10 5.14 -2.90 -10.57
N GLU A 11 6.00 -3.88 -10.29
CA GLU A 11 7.06 -3.71 -9.30
C GLU A 11 8.09 -2.67 -9.73
N ILE A 12 8.50 -2.66 -11.00
CA ILE A 12 9.41 -1.64 -11.53
C ILE A 12 8.81 -0.25 -11.33
N LEU A 13 7.56 -0.03 -11.73
CA LEU A 13 6.88 1.25 -11.58
C LEU A 13 6.74 1.64 -10.10
N ALA A 14 6.42 0.69 -9.23
CA ALA A 14 6.31 0.93 -7.79
C ALA A 14 7.65 1.31 -7.16
N ARG A 15 8.78 0.76 -7.62
CA ARG A 15 10.12 1.17 -7.15
C ARG A 15 10.58 2.51 -7.72
N VAL A 16 10.27 2.77 -8.99
CA VAL A 16 10.69 3.99 -9.69
C VAL A 16 9.91 5.20 -9.14
N PHE A 17 8.61 5.06 -8.97
CA PHE A 17 7.73 6.14 -8.49
C PHE A 17 7.39 6.03 -7.00
N ASP A 18 8.27 5.40 -6.21
CA ASP A 18 8.13 5.35 -4.77
C ASP A 18 8.04 6.76 -4.15
N GLY A 19 7.08 6.95 -3.25
CA GLY A 19 6.84 8.21 -2.56
C GLY A 19 6.06 9.28 -3.32
N PHE A 20 5.64 9.03 -4.58
CA PHE A 20 4.68 9.89 -5.28
C PHE A 20 3.23 9.48 -4.97
N ALA A 21 2.32 10.46 -4.92
CA ALA A 21 0.89 10.19 -4.93
C ALA A 21 0.50 9.51 -6.25
N VAL A 22 -0.27 8.44 -6.16
CA VAL A 22 -0.69 7.63 -7.31
C VAL A 22 -2.17 7.34 -7.27
N GLU A 23 -2.84 7.59 -8.39
CA GLU A 23 -4.21 7.16 -8.64
C GLU A 23 -4.16 5.92 -9.55
N LYS A 24 -4.65 4.78 -9.04
CA LYS A 24 -4.69 3.51 -9.78
C LYS A 24 -6.00 3.38 -10.55
N ASN A 25 -5.95 2.83 -11.76
CA ASN A 25 -7.11 2.66 -12.64
C ASN A 25 -7.88 3.98 -12.89
N ALA A 26 -7.14 5.10 -12.96
CA ALA A 26 -7.69 6.43 -13.06
C ALA A 26 -8.52 6.62 -14.34
N SER A 27 -9.66 7.31 -14.21
CA SER A 27 -10.52 7.73 -15.34
C SER A 27 -11.00 9.17 -15.12
N PRO A 28 -10.10 10.16 -15.17
CA PRO A 28 -10.43 11.56 -14.91
C PRO A 28 -11.54 12.06 -15.84
N ASP A 29 -12.35 13.03 -15.40
CA ASP A 29 -13.51 13.48 -16.17
C ASP A 29 -13.15 14.18 -17.50
N TRP A 30 -11.93 14.70 -17.61
CA TRP A 30 -11.40 15.23 -18.87
C TRP A 30 -10.92 14.14 -19.84
N LEU A 31 -10.70 12.91 -19.36
CA LEU A 31 -10.19 11.79 -20.16
C LEU A 31 -11.35 11.03 -20.84
N VAL A 32 -12.10 11.75 -21.66
CA VAL A 32 -13.27 11.23 -22.40
C VAL A 32 -13.00 11.34 -23.89
N ASN A 33 -13.20 10.25 -24.63
CA ASN A 33 -13.05 10.28 -26.08
C ASN A 33 -14.09 11.24 -26.69
N PRO A 34 -13.68 12.31 -27.39
CA PRO A 34 -14.62 13.33 -27.87
C PRO A 34 -15.58 12.82 -28.95
N ALA A 35 -15.16 11.83 -29.75
CA ALA A 35 -15.95 11.24 -30.82
C ALA A 35 -17.00 10.25 -30.31
N THR A 36 -16.67 9.44 -29.30
CA THR A 36 -17.56 8.38 -28.79
C THR A 36 -18.22 8.71 -27.45
N LYS A 37 -17.79 9.78 -26.78
CA LYS A 37 -18.16 10.17 -25.40
C LYS A 37 -17.87 9.10 -24.34
N ARG A 38 -17.10 8.06 -24.67
CA ARG A 38 -16.71 7.00 -23.74
C ARG A 38 -15.51 7.44 -22.91
N LYS A 39 -15.55 7.15 -21.60
CA LYS A 39 -14.40 7.34 -20.70
C LYS A 39 -13.23 6.47 -21.14
N LEU A 40 -12.03 7.07 -21.20
CA LEU A 40 -10.77 6.36 -21.37
C LEU A 40 -10.12 6.20 -19.99
N LYS A 41 -9.21 5.23 -19.86
CA LYS A 41 -8.58 4.86 -18.58
C LYS A 41 -7.06 4.94 -18.65
N LEU A 42 -6.46 5.16 -17.50
CA LEU A 42 -5.03 5.06 -17.20
C LEU A 42 -4.84 4.00 -16.11
N ASP A 43 -3.74 3.25 -16.15
CA ASP A 43 -3.45 2.28 -15.09
C ASP A 43 -2.84 2.97 -13.87
N TYR A 44 -1.97 3.95 -14.11
CA TYR A 44 -1.40 4.81 -13.08
C TYR A 44 -1.42 6.27 -13.54
N LEU A 45 -1.84 7.16 -12.65
CA LEU A 45 -1.69 8.61 -12.80
C LEU A 45 -0.92 9.14 -11.59
N TYR A 46 0.12 9.94 -11.85
CA TYR A 46 0.95 10.63 -10.85
C TYR A 46 0.75 12.15 -11.01
N PRO A 47 -0.30 12.73 -10.38
CA PRO A 47 -0.69 14.11 -10.63
C PRO A 47 0.40 15.12 -10.28
N GLU A 48 1.15 14.86 -9.20
CA GLU A 48 2.19 15.76 -8.68
C GLU A 48 3.31 16.07 -9.70
N ILE A 49 3.53 15.18 -10.67
CA ILE A 49 4.60 15.30 -11.66
C ILE A 49 4.08 15.34 -13.10
N GLY A 50 2.75 15.26 -13.29
CA GLY A 50 2.12 15.23 -14.62
C GLY A 50 2.61 14.03 -15.44
N VAL A 51 2.58 12.82 -14.88
CA VAL A 51 2.97 11.58 -15.57
C VAL A 51 1.85 10.55 -15.44
N ALA A 52 1.58 9.84 -16.53
CA ALA A 52 0.63 8.73 -16.54
C ALA A 52 1.22 7.50 -17.24
N VAL A 53 0.71 6.33 -16.87
CA VAL A 53 1.06 5.04 -17.48
C VAL A 53 -0.21 4.33 -17.91
N ARG A 54 -0.19 3.77 -19.12
CA ARG A 54 -1.19 2.84 -19.62
C ARG A 54 -0.51 1.59 -20.15
N PHE A 55 -0.96 0.42 -19.70
CA PHE A 55 -0.59 -0.84 -20.30
C PHE A 55 -1.41 -1.09 -21.58
N VAL A 56 -0.70 -1.47 -22.63
CA VAL A 56 -1.24 -1.81 -23.96
C VAL A 56 -0.81 -3.23 -24.33
N GLY A 57 -1.35 -3.77 -25.43
CA GLY A 57 -0.96 -5.10 -25.92
C GLY A 57 -1.38 -6.28 -25.03
N MET A 58 -2.02 -6.04 -23.88
CA MET A 58 -2.52 -7.09 -23.00
C MET A 58 -3.67 -7.85 -23.70
N LYS A 59 -3.42 -9.11 -24.05
CA LYS A 59 -4.45 -10.04 -24.53
C LYS A 59 -4.98 -10.86 -23.37
N ALA A 60 -6.31 -10.90 -23.20
CA ALA A 60 -6.93 -11.85 -22.30
C ALA A 60 -6.67 -13.28 -22.80
N LYS A 61 -6.60 -14.26 -21.88
CA LYS A 61 -6.44 -15.67 -22.25
C LYS A 61 -7.62 -16.10 -23.13
N GLY A 62 -7.36 -16.60 -24.34
CA GLY A 62 -8.39 -17.02 -25.29
C GLY A 62 -8.87 -15.94 -26.29
N GLN A 63 -8.25 -14.75 -26.28
CA GLN A 63 -8.62 -13.70 -27.22
C GLN A 63 -8.11 -14.01 -28.63
N ARG A 64 -9.02 -13.96 -29.63
CA ARG A 64 -8.71 -14.19 -31.05
C ARG A 64 -7.66 -13.19 -31.57
N ARG A 65 -7.00 -13.53 -32.68
CA ARG A 65 -6.17 -12.56 -33.42
C ARG A 65 -7.05 -11.36 -33.77
N LYS A 66 -6.56 -10.15 -33.47
CA LYS A 66 -7.27 -8.93 -33.80
C LYS A 66 -7.32 -8.76 -35.31
N SER A 67 -8.44 -8.27 -35.81
CA SER A 67 -8.51 -7.80 -37.20
C SER A 67 -7.71 -6.51 -37.35
N ASP A 68 -7.27 -6.21 -38.57
CA ASP A 68 -6.56 -4.95 -38.87
C ASP A 68 -7.40 -3.72 -38.47
N TRP A 69 -8.72 -3.83 -38.54
CA TRP A 69 -9.67 -2.82 -38.05
C TRP A 69 -9.64 -2.63 -36.54
N GLU A 70 -9.66 -3.71 -35.76
CA GLU A 70 -9.56 -3.65 -34.29
C GLU A 70 -8.20 -3.03 -33.87
N GLU A 71 -7.12 -3.34 -34.59
CA GLU A 71 -5.81 -2.74 -34.35
C GLU A 71 -5.75 -1.24 -34.70
N LEU A 72 -6.46 -0.82 -35.76
CA LEU A 72 -6.57 0.58 -36.13
C LEU A 72 -7.39 1.37 -35.10
N GLU A 73 -8.48 0.80 -34.59
CA GLU A 73 -9.31 1.42 -33.55
C GLU A 73 -8.51 1.58 -32.25
N GLU A 74 -7.72 0.58 -31.85
CA GLU A 74 -6.86 0.69 -30.67
C GLU A 74 -5.81 1.79 -30.81
N ARG A 75 -5.16 1.88 -31.99
CA ARG A 75 -4.21 2.96 -32.28
C ARG A 75 -4.87 4.33 -32.19
N SER A 76 -6.05 4.50 -32.80
CA SER A 76 -6.82 5.74 -32.74
C SER A 76 -7.18 6.13 -31.29
N ARG A 77 -7.55 5.15 -30.46
CA ARG A 77 -7.82 5.39 -29.03
C ARG A 77 -6.57 5.77 -28.27
N ASP A 78 -5.43 5.16 -28.56
CA ASP A 78 -4.15 5.47 -27.91
C ASP A 78 -3.65 6.87 -28.29
N GLU A 79 -3.83 7.28 -29.55
CA GLU A 79 -3.59 8.66 -30.00
C GLU A 79 -4.50 9.66 -29.29
N THR A 80 -5.80 9.35 -29.20
CA THR A 80 -6.77 10.18 -28.45
C THR A 80 -6.34 10.33 -26.98
N ARG A 81 -5.90 9.25 -26.33
CA ARG A 81 -5.39 9.33 -24.95
C ARG A 81 -4.17 10.23 -24.85
N ARG A 82 -3.20 10.08 -25.75
CA ARG A 82 -1.97 10.90 -25.75
C ARG A 82 -2.30 12.37 -25.89
N GLU A 83 -3.18 12.72 -26.82
CA GLU A 83 -3.55 14.11 -27.06
C GLU A 83 -4.28 14.72 -25.86
N LEU A 84 -5.26 14.02 -25.28
CA LEU A 84 -5.96 14.48 -24.08
C LEU A 84 -5.00 14.62 -22.89
N CYS A 85 -4.10 13.65 -22.66
CA CYS A 85 -3.09 13.78 -21.61
C CYS A 85 -2.19 15.01 -21.84
N ARG A 86 -1.73 15.23 -23.07
CA ARG A 86 -0.87 16.37 -23.44
C ARG A 86 -1.56 17.71 -23.16
N GLN A 87 -2.83 17.85 -23.53
CA GLN A 87 -3.63 19.05 -23.27
C GLN A 87 -3.75 19.38 -21.77
N HIS A 88 -3.71 18.34 -20.92
CA HIS A 88 -3.76 18.46 -19.46
C HIS A 88 -2.39 18.46 -18.79
N GLY A 89 -1.29 18.63 -19.55
CA GLY A 89 0.06 18.69 -19.00
C GLY A 89 0.59 17.36 -18.45
N ILE A 90 0.02 16.24 -18.91
CA ILE A 90 0.38 14.89 -18.50
C ILE A 90 1.16 14.19 -19.62
N ASP A 91 2.36 13.72 -19.30
CA ASP A 91 3.11 12.84 -20.19
C ASP A 91 2.60 11.40 -20.06
N LEU A 92 2.04 10.87 -21.14
CA LEU A 92 1.53 9.49 -21.19
C LEU A 92 2.59 8.50 -21.67
N ILE A 93 2.89 7.50 -20.83
CA ILE A 93 3.74 6.36 -21.17
C ILE A 93 2.85 5.15 -21.49
N LEU A 94 2.92 4.65 -22.73
CA LEU A 94 2.27 3.38 -23.09
C LEU A 94 3.25 2.23 -22.93
N LEU A 95 2.99 1.29 -22.03
CA LEU A 95 3.85 0.12 -21.80
C LEU A 95 3.19 -1.15 -22.34
N ASP A 96 3.91 -1.93 -23.14
CA ASP A 96 3.48 -3.29 -23.48
C ASP A 96 4.30 -4.28 -22.64
N PRO A 97 3.70 -4.97 -21.65
CA PRO A 97 4.41 -5.95 -20.85
C PRO A 97 5.04 -7.09 -21.66
N ASN A 98 4.56 -7.36 -22.87
CA ASN A 98 5.02 -8.45 -23.72
C ASN A 98 6.02 -8.01 -24.80
N ASP A 99 6.35 -6.73 -24.91
CA ASP A 99 7.36 -6.26 -25.86
C ASP A 99 8.72 -6.92 -25.53
N PRO A 100 9.40 -7.51 -26.52
CA PRO A 100 10.67 -8.21 -26.32
C PRO A 100 11.83 -7.27 -25.93
N PHE A 101 11.65 -5.95 -25.98
CA PHE A 101 12.67 -4.94 -25.72
C PHE A 101 12.34 -4.06 -24.50
N PRO A 102 12.33 -4.60 -23.27
CA PRO A 102 12.01 -3.80 -22.08
C PRO A 102 12.97 -2.63 -21.85
N ASP A 103 14.26 -2.69 -22.23
CA ASP A 103 15.17 -1.54 -22.11
C ASP A 103 14.69 -0.31 -22.90
N LYS A 104 14.10 -0.50 -24.09
CA LYS A 104 13.55 0.62 -24.88
C LYS A 104 12.42 1.30 -24.12
N GLN A 105 11.55 0.51 -23.50
CA GLN A 105 10.44 1.02 -22.70
C GLN A 105 10.92 1.71 -21.41
N LEU A 106 11.92 1.14 -20.72
CA LEU A 106 12.54 1.76 -19.53
C LEU A 106 13.24 3.08 -19.87
N ARG A 107 13.88 3.17 -21.05
CA ARG A 107 14.46 4.42 -21.54
C ARG A 107 13.39 5.50 -21.72
N ARG A 108 12.21 5.15 -22.25
CA ARG A 108 11.08 6.10 -22.35
C ARG A 108 10.58 6.55 -20.97
N VAL A 109 10.51 5.64 -19.99
CA VAL A 109 10.19 6.01 -18.60
C VAL A 109 11.22 7.01 -18.07
N GLN A 110 12.51 6.73 -18.24
CA GLN A 110 13.59 7.64 -17.80
C GLN A 110 13.52 9.01 -18.49
N MET A 111 13.29 9.06 -19.80
CA MET A 111 13.12 10.31 -20.53
C MET A 111 11.93 11.13 -20.00
N THR A 112 10.83 10.45 -19.65
CA THR A 112 9.64 11.08 -19.10
C THR A 112 9.91 11.68 -17.71
N ILE A 113 10.61 10.95 -16.84
CA ILE A 113 11.04 11.46 -15.52
C ILE A 113 11.96 12.68 -15.70
N GLY A 114 12.92 12.62 -16.63
CA GLY A 114 13.79 13.76 -16.95
C GLY A 114 13.02 14.95 -17.55
N GLY A 115 11.94 14.72 -18.30
CA GLY A 115 11.00 15.74 -18.75
C GLY A 115 10.27 16.40 -17.58
N ALA A 116 9.67 15.60 -16.69
CA ALA A 116 8.97 16.07 -15.51
C ALA A 116 9.88 16.89 -14.57
N ALA A 117 11.10 16.42 -14.33
CA ALA A 117 12.09 17.14 -13.53
C ALA A 117 12.43 18.52 -14.12
N ARG A 118 12.65 18.59 -15.44
CA ARG A 118 12.90 19.87 -16.13
C ARG A 118 11.70 20.81 -16.08
N ARG A 119 10.47 20.29 -16.22
CA ARG A 119 9.25 21.10 -16.07
C ARG A 119 9.16 21.69 -14.66
N ILE A 120 9.25 20.86 -13.63
CA ILE A 120 9.17 21.30 -12.23
C ILE A 120 10.28 22.28 -11.88
N ALA A 121 11.49 22.07 -12.39
CA ALA A 121 12.60 23.00 -12.19
C ALA A 121 12.29 24.40 -12.75
N LYS A 122 11.69 24.47 -13.94
CA LYS A 122 11.30 25.72 -14.63
C LYS A 122 10.08 26.40 -14.00
N THR A 123 9.18 25.66 -13.37
CA THR A 123 8.06 26.26 -12.62
C THR A 123 8.59 27.17 -11.50
N GLY A 124 7.87 28.23 -11.17
CA GLY A 124 8.22 29.15 -10.08
C GLY A 124 8.38 28.45 -8.71
N ARG A 125 8.67 29.22 -7.66
CA ARG A 125 8.74 28.66 -6.29
C ARG A 125 7.33 28.27 -5.85
N PHE A 126 7.17 27.02 -5.40
CA PHE A 126 5.95 26.54 -4.77
C PHE A 126 6.29 25.58 -3.60
N LYS A 127 5.38 25.48 -2.64
CA LYS A 127 5.55 24.61 -1.46
C LYS A 127 5.68 23.15 -1.90
N GLY A 128 6.70 22.45 -1.38
CA GLY A 128 6.95 21.05 -1.74
C GLY A 128 7.81 20.85 -3.01
N LYS A 129 8.17 21.91 -3.74
CA LYS A 129 9.04 21.80 -4.93
C LYS A 129 10.35 21.06 -4.66
N ALA A 130 11.05 21.42 -3.57
CA ALA A 130 12.32 20.77 -3.21
C ALA A 130 12.14 19.28 -2.91
N ASP A 131 11.00 18.89 -2.34
CA ASP A 131 10.68 17.50 -2.06
C ASP A 131 10.40 16.71 -3.33
N LEU A 132 9.59 17.27 -4.24
CA LEU A 132 9.34 16.66 -5.55
C LEU A 132 10.63 16.51 -6.36
N MET A 133 11.53 17.50 -6.33
CA MET A 133 12.82 17.39 -7.00
C MET A 133 13.69 16.26 -6.42
N ARG A 134 13.69 16.05 -5.10
CA ARG A 134 14.37 14.90 -4.48
C ARG A 134 13.74 13.57 -4.86
N LYS A 135 12.41 13.49 -4.91
CA LYS A 135 11.69 12.28 -5.34
C LYS A 135 12.00 11.95 -6.80
N LEU A 136 12.03 12.96 -7.69
CA LEU A 136 12.38 12.79 -9.10
C LEU A 136 13.84 12.35 -9.29
N ASP A 137 14.77 12.89 -8.51
CA ASP A 137 16.16 12.44 -8.51
C ASP A 137 16.29 10.98 -8.04
N ARG A 138 15.58 10.59 -6.98
CA ARG A 138 15.49 9.19 -6.55
C ARG A 138 14.90 8.30 -7.65
N ALA A 139 13.81 8.73 -8.31
CA ALA A 139 13.19 8.00 -9.40
C ALA A 139 14.16 7.78 -10.57
N ASN A 140 14.94 8.81 -10.94
CA ASN A 140 15.99 8.73 -11.95
C ASN A 140 17.08 7.71 -11.59
N ARG A 141 17.56 7.73 -10.34
CA ARG A 141 18.54 6.75 -9.87
C ARG A 141 17.97 5.33 -9.86
N SER A 142 16.73 5.17 -9.42
CA SER A 142 16.03 3.87 -9.43
C SER A 142 15.88 3.32 -10.85
N ILE A 143 15.38 4.12 -11.81
CA ILE A 143 15.22 3.64 -13.19
C ILE A 143 16.57 3.33 -13.84
N GLU A 144 17.62 4.09 -13.56
CA GLU A 144 18.97 3.81 -14.08
C GLU A 144 19.51 2.47 -13.54
N ALA A 145 19.36 2.21 -12.24
CA ALA A 145 19.75 0.95 -11.63
C ALA A 145 18.97 -0.25 -12.22
N ILE A 146 17.67 -0.09 -12.44
CA ILE A 146 16.82 -1.12 -13.06
C ILE A 146 17.25 -1.36 -14.52
N ARG A 147 17.50 -0.30 -15.29
CA ARG A 147 17.97 -0.40 -16.69
C ARG A 147 19.30 -1.12 -16.83
N LYS A 148 20.18 -1.07 -15.82
CA LYS A 148 21.43 -1.85 -15.83
C LYS A 148 21.17 -3.36 -15.73
N ARG A 149 20.05 -3.77 -15.12
CA ARG A 149 19.69 -5.17 -14.84
C ARG A 149 18.68 -5.76 -15.82
N VAL A 150 17.77 -4.95 -16.36
CA VAL A 150 16.69 -5.41 -17.25
C VAL A 150 17.02 -5.07 -18.69
N LYS A 151 17.43 -6.07 -19.46
CA LYS A 151 17.77 -5.97 -20.89
C LYS A 151 16.77 -6.71 -21.76
N LYS A 152 16.31 -7.86 -21.29
CA LYS A 152 15.38 -8.77 -21.99
C LYS A 152 14.18 -9.09 -21.10
N THR A 153 13.14 -9.67 -21.69
CA THR A 153 11.87 -9.97 -21.01
C THR A 153 12.02 -10.90 -19.80
N GLU A 154 12.97 -11.83 -19.86
CA GLU A 154 13.21 -12.83 -18.81
C GLU A 154 13.72 -12.16 -17.52
N ASP A 155 14.42 -11.04 -17.64
CA ASP A 155 14.95 -10.29 -16.50
C ASP A 155 13.82 -9.66 -15.64
N LEU A 156 12.59 -9.61 -16.15
CA LEU A 156 11.41 -9.17 -15.41
C LEU A 156 10.95 -10.18 -14.35
N ALA A 157 11.39 -11.44 -14.42
CA ALA A 157 10.97 -12.50 -13.51
C ALA A 157 11.25 -12.17 -12.03
N LEU A 158 12.45 -11.66 -11.74
CA LEU A 158 12.84 -11.26 -10.37
C LEU A 158 11.94 -10.14 -9.80
N TYR A 159 11.53 -9.20 -10.66
CA TYR A 159 10.62 -8.14 -10.26
C TYR A 159 9.19 -8.67 -10.07
N ALA A 160 8.79 -9.66 -10.87
CA ALA A 160 7.49 -10.30 -10.71
C ALA A 160 7.39 -11.09 -9.40
N GLU A 161 8.46 -11.76 -8.98
CA GLU A 161 8.55 -12.41 -7.67
C GLU A 161 8.44 -11.40 -6.54
N SER A 162 9.21 -10.32 -6.61
CA SER A 162 9.13 -9.21 -5.65
C SER A 162 7.72 -8.60 -5.56
N TRP A 163 7.00 -8.52 -6.68
CA TRP A 163 5.61 -8.06 -6.69
C TRP A 163 4.69 -8.99 -5.90
N ARG A 164 4.83 -10.31 -6.07
CA ARG A 164 4.04 -11.30 -5.35
C ARG A 164 4.30 -11.23 -3.86
N ASP A 165 5.56 -11.06 -3.45
CA ASP A 165 5.92 -10.89 -2.04
C ASP A 165 5.28 -9.62 -1.45
N ARG A 166 5.28 -8.52 -2.22
CA ARG A 166 4.60 -7.28 -1.85
C ARG A 166 3.09 -7.49 -1.68
N GLU A 167 2.43 -8.17 -2.62
CA GLU A 167 1.00 -8.49 -2.52
C GLU A 167 0.69 -9.40 -1.33
N ALA A 168 1.52 -10.41 -1.10
CA ALA A 168 1.39 -11.31 0.05
C ALA A 168 1.54 -10.56 1.38
N GLN A 169 2.52 -9.67 1.49
CA GLN A 169 2.71 -8.83 2.66
C GLN A 169 1.52 -7.88 2.88
N ALA A 170 0.99 -7.26 1.82
CA ALA A 170 -0.18 -6.40 1.93
C ALA A 170 -1.42 -7.17 2.42
N ILE A 171 -1.62 -8.40 1.95
CA ILE A 171 -2.70 -9.28 2.44
C ILE A 171 -2.47 -9.66 3.90
N ALA A 172 -1.22 -9.97 4.29
CA ALA A 172 -0.88 -10.29 5.67
C ALA A 172 -1.13 -9.10 6.61
N ASP A 173 -0.79 -7.88 6.19
CA ASP A 173 -1.00 -6.66 6.96
C ASP A 173 -2.49 -6.35 7.14
N LEU A 174 -3.32 -6.57 6.11
CA LEU A 174 -4.79 -6.45 6.21
C LEU A 174 -5.41 -7.46 7.17
N LYS A 175 -4.80 -8.66 7.29
CA LYS A 175 -5.24 -9.71 8.21
C LYS A 175 -4.68 -9.54 9.62
N ARG A 176 -3.72 -8.64 9.82
CA ARG A 176 -3.07 -8.45 11.12
C ARG A 176 -4.08 -7.81 12.08
N PRO A 177 -4.47 -8.49 13.17
CA PRO A 177 -5.39 -7.89 14.13
C PRO A 177 -4.74 -6.62 14.72
N ALA A 178 -5.51 -5.55 14.80
CA ALA A 178 -5.06 -4.32 15.44
C ALA A 178 -4.57 -4.64 16.86
N PRO A 179 -3.42 -4.09 17.30
CA PRO A 179 -2.97 -4.28 18.67
C PRO A 179 -4.07 -3.79 19.60
N GLN A 180 -4.71 -4.72 20.32
CA GLN A 180 -5.71 -4.34 21.30
C GLN A 180 -5.02 -3.45 22.33
N PRO A 181 -5.56 -2.26 22.65
CA PRO A 181 -4.99 -1.43 23.69
C PRO A 181 -4.98 -2.26 24.98
N LYS A 182 -3.79 -2.53 25.53
CA LYS A 182 -3.65 -3.13 26.85
C LYS A 182 -4.35 -2.19 27.84
N ARG A 183 -5.61 -2.48 28.19
CA ARG A 183 -6.37 -1.71 29.19
C ARG A 183 -5.62 -1.82 30.51
N LYS A 184 -4.80 -0.82 30.86
CA LYS A 184 -4.17 -0.73 32.17
C LYS A 184 -5.29 -0.77 33.22
N ILE A 185 -5.31 -1.81 34.05
CA ILE A 185 -6.15 -1.80 35.25
C ILE A 185 -5.54 -0.76 36.17
N ASN A 186 -6.31 0.25 36.54
CA ASN A 186 -5.87 1.23 37.52
C ASN A 186 -5.72 0.52 38.88
N PRO A 187 -4.52 0.44 39.47
CA PRO A 187 -4.28 -0.27 40.74
C PRO A 187 -5.23 0.19 41.84
N ASN A 188 -5.60 1.48 41.85
CA ASN A 188 -6.49 2.09 42.84
C ASN A 188 -7.94 1.57 42.81
N ARG A 189 -8.30 0.74 41.81
CA ARG A 189 -9.62 0.11 41.72
C ARG A 189 -9.70 -1.26 42.39
N LEU A 190 -8.56 -1.84 42.77
CA LEU A 190 -8.49 -3.12 43.48
C LEU A 190 -8.21 -2.90 44.96
N LYS A 191 -8.97 -3.58 45.81
CA LYS A 191 -8.77 -3.60 47.26
C LYS A 191 -8.70 -5.04 47.76
N VAL A 192 -7.91 -5.27 48.80
CA VAL A 192 -7.93 -6.54 49.54
C VAL A 192 -9.36 -6.78 50.06
N GLY A 193 -9.84 -8.02 49.96
CA GLY A 193 -11.22 -8.43 50.25
C GLY A 193 -12.21 -8.25 49.09
N GLN A 194 -11.77 -7.68 47.95
CA GLN A 194 -12.68 -7.42 46.83
C GLN A 194 -12.94 -8.68 45.99
N ARG A 195 -14.22 -8.94 45.68
CA ARG A 195 -14.61 -10.00 44.73
C ARG A 195 -14.32 -9.58 43.29
N VAL A 196 -13.65 -10.46 42.57
CA VAL A 196 -13.24 -10.28 41.17
C VAL A 196 -13.62 -11.53 40.38
N LYS A 197 -13.83 -11.37 39.07
CA LYS A 197 -14.05 -12.48 38.14
C LYS A 197 -12.97 -12.47 37.07
N HIS A 198 -12.16 -13.52 37.03
CA HIS A 198 -11.16 -13.73 35.99
C HIS A 198 -11.76 -14.57 34.86
N SER A 199 -11.45 -14.22 33.61
CA SER A 199 -11.97 -14.92 32.42
C SER A 199 -11.63 -16.42 32.38
N HIS A 200 -10.51 -16.82 32.96
CA HIS A 200 -10.04 -18.21 32.96
C HIS A 200 -10.20 -18.93 34.32
N PHE A 201 -10.13 -18.21 35.44
CA PHE A 201 -10.10 -18.83 36.78
C PHE A 201 -11.43 -18.67 37.53
N GLY A 202 -12.40 -17.96 36.94
CA GLY A 202 -13.71 -17.75 37.54
C GLY A 202 -13.66 -16.70 38.65
N VAL A 203 -14.55 -16.85 39.64
CA VAL A 203 -14.72 -15.88 40.72
C VAL A 203 -13.66 -16.12 41.80
N GLY A 204 -13.06 -15.05 42.28
CA GLY A 204 -12.10 -15.06 43.39
C GLY A 204 -12.15 -13.80 44.23
N VAL A 205 -11.37 -13.79 45.31
CA VAL A 205 -11.24 -12.67 46.25
C VAL A 205 -9.78 -12.23 46.29
N VAL A 206 -9.54 -10.93 46.20
CA VAL A 206 -8.17 -10.38 46.34
C VAL A 206 -7.72 -10.55 47.78
N THR A 207 -6.64 -11.30 48.02
CA THR A 207 -6.09 -11.58 49.35
C THR A 207 -4.90 -10.67 49.69
N ALA A 208 -4.10 -10.26 48.70
CA ALA A 208 -2.98 -9.36 48.91
C ALA A 208 -2.73 -8.46 47.68
N ILE A 209 -2.19 -7.27 47.93
CA ILE A 209 -1.70 -6.34 46.90
C ILE A 209 -0.33 -5.85 47.34
N GLU A 210 0.71 -6.18 46.59
CA GLU A 210 2.10 -5.88 46.92
C GLU A 210 2.71 -4.98 45.83
N PRO A 211 3.21 -3.77 46.19
CA PRO A 211 3.94 -2.95 45.24
C PRO A 211 5.33 -3.56 44.97
N GLY A 212 5.62 -3.91 43.71
CA GLY A 212 6.95 -4.30 43.26
C GLY A 212 7.69 -3.14 42.59
N LYS A 213 9.00 -3.29 42.37
CA LYS A 213 9.87 -2.27 41.74
C LYS A 213 9.45 -1.94 40.30
N GLU A 214 8.87 -2.89 39.57
CA GLU A 214 8.47 -2.72 38.16
C GLU A 214 6.97 -2.90 37.92
N ASP A 215 6.27 -3.67 38.76
CA ASP A 215 4.82 -3.90 38.65
C ASP A 215 4.21 -4.16 40.04
N THR A 216 2.91 -3.93 40.16
CA THR A 216 2.14 -4.31 41.36
C THR A 216 1.71 -5.77 41.23
N TYR A 217 1.89 -6.57 42.27
CA TYR A 217 1.42 -7.94 42.31
C TYR A 217 0.12 -8.03 43.09
N VAL A 218 -0.84 -8.77 42.55
CA VAL A 218 -2.14 -9.04 43.16
C VAL A 218 -2.27 -10.53 43.38
N THR A 219 -2.54 -10.92 44.62
CA THR A 219 -2.86 -12.30 44.98
C THR A 219 -4.37 -12.44 45.08
N ILE A 220 -4.91 -13.46 44.39
CA ILE A 220 -6.35 -13.73 44.31
C ILE A 220 -6.58 -15.19 44.70
N ASP A 221 -7.45 -15.42 45.66
CA ASP A 221 -7.95 -16.74 45.99
C ASP A 221 -9.20 -17.06 45.16
N PHE A 222 -9.07 -18.01 44.23
CA PHE A 222 -10.16 -18.45 43.37
C PHE A 222 -10.85 -19.68 43.97
N VAL A 223 -12.18 -19.62 44.03
CA VAL A 223 -13.02 -20.70 44.58
C VAL A 223 -12.72 -22.07 43.95
N THR A 224 -12.34 -22.09 42.67
CA THR A 224 -12.12 -23.34 41.90
C THR A 224 -10.65 -23.75 41.79
N LYS A 225 -9.70 -22.86 42.09
CA LYS A 225 -8.28 -23.04 41.73
C LYS A 225 -7.29 -22.61 42.81
N GLY A 226 -7.79 -22.21 43.98
CA GLY A 226 -6.98 -21.74 45.11
C GLY A 226 -6.27 -20.42 44.82
N GLU A 227 -5.28 -20.12 45.65
CA GLU A 227 -4.57 -18.85 45.65
C GLU A 227 -3.55 -18.73 44.50
N ARG A 228 -3.59 -17.59 43.79
CA ARG A 228 -2.67 -17.28 42.68
C ARG A 228 -2.22 -15.84 42.70
N LYS A 229 -0.92 -15.64 42.47
CA LYS A 229 -0.27 -14.32 42.37
C LYS A 229 -0.09 -13.92 40.91
N PHE A 230 -0.49 -12.70 40.56
CA PHE A 230 -0.38 -12.14 39.22
C PHE A 230 0.27 -10.76 39.24
N ALA A 231 1.06 -10.47 38.21
CA ALA A 231 1.42 -9.10 37.89
C ALA A 231 0.19 -8.33 37.38
N LEU A 232 -0.06 -7.12 37.87
CA LEU A 232 -1.24 -6.32 37.55
C LEU A 232 -1.33 -6.02 36.05
N SER A 233 -0.18 -5.83 35.38
CA SER A 233 -0.12 -5.67 33.93
C SER A 233 -0.67 -6.87 33.14
N LEU A 234 -0.62 -8.08 33.69
CA LEU A 234 -1.11 -9.32 33.07
C LEU A 234 -2.61 -9.57 33.31
N LEU A 235 -3.21 -8.87 34.28
CA LEU A 235 -4.65 -8.93 34.57
C LEU A 235 -5.47 -8.01 33.65
N ALA A 236 -4.81 -7.09 32.93
CA ALA A 236 -5.40 -6.17 31.97
C ALA A 236 -6.33 -6.88 30.96
N GLY A 237 -7.63 -6.57 31.01
CA GLY A 237 -8.64 -7.15 30.11
C GLY A 237 -9.12 -8.56 30.48
N LYS A 238 -8.56 -9.19 31.51
CA LYS A 238 -8.95 -10.54 31.98
C LYS A 238 -9.69 -10.54 33.31
N LEU A 239 -9.71 -9.41 34.00
CA LEU A 239 -10.32 -9.24 35.31
C LEU A 239 -11.51 -8.28 35.26
N LEU A 240 -12.67 -8.74 35.70
CA LEU A 240 -13.86 -7.92 35.93
C LEU A 240 -14.04 -7.71 37.44
N VAL A 241 -14.16 -6.45 37.85
CA VAL A 241 -14.38 -6.06 39.24
C VAL A 241 -15.89 -5.96 39.48
N ALA A 242 -16.42 -6.68 40.46
CA ALA A 242 -17.82 -6.52 40.84
C ALA A 242 -18.01 -5.11 41.45
N ARG A 243 -18.91 -4.30 40.88
CA ARG A 243 -19.34 -3.06 41.53
C ARG A 243 -20.06 -3.43 42.82
N LYS A 244 -19.77 -2.72 43.92
CA LYS A 244 -20.59 -2.73 45.13
C LYS A 244 -22.05 -2.49 44.70
N MET A 245 -22.95 -3.45 44.98
CA MET A 245 -24.35 -3.10 45.14
C MET A 245 -24.40 -2.16 46.34
N GLY A 246 -24.90 -0.94 46.12
CA GLY A 246 -25.25 -0.06 47.22
C GLY A 246 -26.42 -0.68 47.97
N ASP A 247 -26.33 -0.67 49.29
CA ASP A 247 -27.49 -0.89 50.16
C ASP A 247 -28.57 0.14 49.80
N GLY A 248 -29.75 -0.38 49.49
CA GLY A 248 -31.03 0.30 49.46
C GLY A 248 -32.06 -0.68 49.98
#